data_AF-A0A3M1SHL8-F1
#
_entry.id   AF-A0A3M1SHL8-F1
#
_cell.length_a   1.000
_cell.length_b   1.000
_cell.length_c   1.000
_cell.angle_alpha   90.00
_cell.angle_beta   90.00
_cell.angle_gamma   90.00
#
_symmetry.space_group_name_H-M   'P 1'
#
loop_
_entity.id
_entity.type
_entity.pdbx_description
1 polymer ?
#
loop_
_entity_poly.entity_id
_entity_poly.type
_entity_poly.pdbx_seq_one_letter_code
_entity_poly.pdbx_strand_id
1 'polypeptide(L)'
;MKFVVSRQTSRVGANGKPCEEAREEELTPLDYRMVSTLEEAKKKVWYKDWLEGGTGHREENGMVVCEKKEKVKRWVVEINSLEELISFQAKHGTITLTDSTPYSEAKKEIILNG
;
A
#
# COMPACT_ATOMS: atom_id res chain seq x y z
N MET A 1 14.71 6.76 -5.27
CA MET A 1 13.35 6.15 -5.29
C MET A 1 12.86 5.98 -3.85
N LYS A 2 11.55 6.08 -3.61
CA LYS A 2 10.98 6.00 -2.25
C LYS A 2 10.27 4.66 -2.06
N PHE A 3 10.49 4.03 -0.92
CA PHE A 3 9.93 2.72 -0.59
C PHE A 3 9.29 2.74 0.79
N VAL A 4 8.14 2.10 0.94
CA VAL A 4 7.57 1.77 2.25
C VAL A 4 8.38 0.63 2.84
N VAL A 5 8.82 0.80 4.09
CA VAL A 5 9.67 -0.16 4.79
C VAL A 5 8.93 -0.76 5.99
N SER A 6 9.04 -2.08 6.16
CA SER A 6 8.48 -2.79 7.31
C SER A 6 9.33 -4.00 7.69
N ARG A 7 9.28 -4.39 8.97
CA ARG A 7 9.92 -5.63 9.45
C ARG A 7 9.02 -6.83 9.15
N GLN A 8 9.59 -7.91 8.64
CA GLN A 8 8.85 -9.12 8.30
C GLN A 8 8.19 -9.80 9.53
N THR A 9 8.76 -9.59 10.73
CA THR A 9 8.32 -10.18 12.00
C THR A 9 7.83 -9.14 13.01
N SER A 10 7.19 -8.07 12.56
CA SER A 10 6.48 -7.19 13.49
C SER A 10 5.29 -7.95 14.08
N ARG A 11 5.36 -8.33 15.36
CA ARG A 11 4.18 -8.66 16.15
C ARG A 11 3.12 -7.59 15.91
N VAL A 12 1.86 -7.99 15.74
CA VAL A 12 0.71 -7.07 15.65
C VAL A 12 0.83 -6.05 16.80
N GLY A 13 1.02 -4.77 16.47
CA GLY A 13 1.22 -3.69 17.46
C GLY A 13 2.65 -3.14 17.59
N ALA A 14 3.64 -3.67 16.88
CA ALA A 14 4.98 -3.07 16.83
C ALA A 14 5.00 -1.86 15.88
N ASN A 15 4.40 -0.74 16.30
CA ASN A 15 4.45 0.56 15.61
C ASN A 15 5.83 1.25 15.69
N GLY A 16 6.89 0.47 15.97
CA GLY A 16 8.24 0.98 16.10
C GLY A 16 8.87 1.28 14.75
N LYS A 17 9.73 2.31 14.74
CA LYS A 17 10.59 2.64 13.61
C LYS A 17 11.35 1.39 13.12
N PRO A 18 11.21 0.98 11.85
CA PRO A 18 11.74 -0.31 11.39
C PRO A 18 13.28 -0.30 11.31
N CYS A 19 13.87 0.81 10.86
CA CYS A 19 15.31 1.05 10.79
C CYS A 19 15.62 2.54 11.02
N GLU A 20 16.89 2.86 11.26
CA GLU A 20 17.34 4.21 11.58
C GLU A 20 17.06 5.22 10.45
N GLU A 21 17.17 4.78 9.21
CA GLU A 21 17.02 5.57 7.99
C GLU A 21 15.55 5.82 7.62
N ALA A 22 14.62 5.09 8.26
CA ALA A 22 13.20 5.27 8.00
C ALA A 22 12.72 6.65 8.50
N ARG A 23 11.85 7.30 7.73
CA ARG A 23 11.11 8.49 8.17
C ARG A 23 9.62 8.23 8.11
N GLU A 24 8.86 8.78 9.05
CA GLU A 24 7.40 8.70 9.00
C GLU A 24 6.90 9.70 7.96
N GLU A 25 6.08 9.25 7.03
CA GLU A 25 5.48 10.09 6.00
C GLU A 25 4.00 9.73 5.85
N GLU A 26 3.17 10.74 5.60
CA GLU A 26 1.76 10.54 5.29
C GLU A 26 1.60 10.21 3.80
N LEU A 27 1.22 8.98 3.50
CA LEU A 27 0.97 8.53 2.14
C LEU A 27 -0.53 8.44 1.88
N THR A 28 -0.92 8.73 0.64
CA THR A 28 -2.29 8.51 0.15
C THR A 28 -2.39 7.08 -0.37
N PRO A 29 -3.12 6.18 0.31
CA PRO A 29 -3.24 4.80 -0.13
C PRO A 29 -4.19 4.70 -1.34
N LEU A 30 -3.92 3.74 -2.21
CA LEU A 30 -4.85 3.33 -3.25
C LEU A 30 -5.69 2.14 -2.80
N ASP A 31 -6.99 2.24 -3.07
CA ASP A 31 -7.95 1.16 -2.88
C ASP A 31 -8.29 0.52 -4.23
N TYR A 32 -7.56 -0.53 -4.58
CA TYR A 32 -7.80 -1.34 -5.78
C TYR A 32 -8.90 -2.38 -5.52
N ARG A 33 -9.78 -2.56 -6.50
CA ARG A 33 -10.83 -3.59 -6.48
C ARG A 33 -10.80 -4.43 -7.74
N MET A 34 -10.97 -5.74 -7.55
CA MET A 34 -10.95 -6.75 -8.62
C MET A 34 -12.25 -6.76 -9.43
N VAL A 35 -12.57 -5.62 -10.05
CA VAL A 35 -13.61 -5.46 -11.07
C VAL A 35 -13.03 -4.59 -12.16
N SER A 36 -13.29 -4.92 -13.42
CA SER A 36 -12.56 -4.30 -14.53
C SER A 36 -13.17 -2.99 -15.00
N THR A 37 -14.43 -2.72 -14.63
CA THR A 37 -15.13 -1.50 -15.03
C THR A 37 -15.86 -0.84 -13.86
N LEU A 38 -16.04 0.47 -13.93
CA LEU A 38 -16.85 1.23 -12.96
C LEU A 38 -18.33 0.81 -13.00
N GLU A 39 -18.84 0.40 -14.17
CA GLU A 39 -20.21 -0.10 -14.30
C GLU A 39 -20.43 -1.42 -13.56
N GLU A 40 -19.43 -2.31 -13.57
CA GLU A 40 -19.46 -3.52 -12.72
C GLU A 40 -19.31 -3.17 -11.25
N ALA A 41 -18.45 -2.19 -10.93
CA ALA A 41 -18.25 -1.71 -9.56
C ALA A 41 -19.56 -1.22 -8.95
N LYS A 42 -20.38 -0.43 -9.67
CA LYS A 42 -21.69 0.08 -9.21
C LYS A 42 -22.64 -0.98 -8.66
N LYS A 43 -22.50 -2.23 -9.10
CA LYS A 43 -23.33 -3.37 -8.67
C LYS A 43 -22.85 -4.01 -7.38
N LYS A 44 -21.68 -3.62 -6.87
CA LYS A 44 -21.05 -4.21 -5.68
C LYS A 44 -21.50 -3.49 -4.41
N VAL A 45 -21.65 -4.26 -3.34
CA VAL A 45 -22.07 -3.76 -2.02
C VAL A 45 -21.09 -2.72 -1.44
N TRP A 46 -19.80 -2.85 -1.76
CA TRP A 46 -18.75 -1.94 -1.28
C TRP A 46 -18.67 -0.64 -2.09
N TYR A 47 -19.38 -0.51 -3.21
CA TYR A 47 -19.19 0.60 -4.15
C TYR A 47 -19.50 1.95 -3.54
N LYS A 48 -20.59 2.04 -2.77
CA LYS A 48 -20.99 3.30 -2.14
C LYS A 48 -19.91 3.81 -1.19
N ASP A 49 -19.44 2.94 -0.30
CA ASP A 49 -18.38 3.26 0.66
C ASP A 49 -17.06 3.60 -0.03
N TRP A 50 -16.72 2.88 -1.10
CA TRP A 50 -15.52 3.13 -1.90
C TRP A 50 -15.59 4.44 -2.70
N LEU A 51 -16.77 4.79 -3.20
CA LEU A 51 -17.02 6.06 -3.88
C LEU A 51 -16.92 7.24 -2.91
N GLU A 52 -17.53 7.11 -1.72
CA GLU A 52 -17.52 8.15 -0.70
C GLU A 52 -16.16 8.29 0.00
N GLY A 53 -15.46 7.17 0.24
CA GLY A 53 -14.19 7.10 0.95
C GLY A 53 -12.96 7.49 0.12
N GLY A 54 -13.11 7.65 -1.20
CA GLY A 54 -12.00 7.95 -2.10
C GLY A 54 -12.25 9.09 -3.08
N THR A 55 -11.22 9.41 -3.86
CA THR A 55 -11.21 10.38 -4.96
C THR A 55 -10.41 9.83 -6.14
N GLY A 56 -10.57 10.41 -7.33
CA GLY A 56 -9.79 9.99 -8.50
C GLY A 56 -10.12 8.57 -8.97
N HIS A 57 -11.40 8.16 -8.86
CA HIS A 57 -11.89 6.85 -9.29
C HIS A 57 -11.64 6.65 -10.78
N ARG A 58 -10.96 5.56 -11.12
CA ARG A 58 -10.58 5.24 -12.51
C ARG A 58 -10.46 3.73 -12.70
N GLU A 59 -10.42 3.33 -13.97
CA GLU A 59 -10.11 1.98 -14.41
C GLU A 59 -8.61 1.90 -14.72
N GLU A 60 -7.92 0.92 -14.15
CA GLU A 60 -6.47 0.77 -14.28
C GLU A 60 -6.11 -0.72 -14.21
N ASN A 61 -5.37 -1.24 -15.20
CA ASN A 61 -4.88 -2.62 -15.22
C ASN A 61 -5.97 -3.70 -15.03
N GLY A 62 -7.16 -3.49 -15.60
CA GLY A 62 -8.29 -4.42 -15.47
C GLY A 62 -8.92 -4.44 -14.06
N MET A 63 -8.64 -3.41 -13.26
CA MET A 63 -9.20 -3.17 -11.94
C MET A 63 -9.78 -1.76 -11.87
N VAL A 64 -10.60 -1.48 -10.87
CA VAL A 64 -10.97 -0.10 -10.51
C VAL A 64 -10.14 0.33 -9.32
N VAL A 65 -9.74 1.60 -9.30
CA VAL A 65 -8.88 2.17 -8.27
C VAL A 65 -9.32 3.58 -7.92
N CYS A 66 -9.18 3.93 -6.63
CA CYS A 66 -9.31 5.29 -6.15
C CYS A 66 -8.23 5.58 -5.11
N GLU A 67 -7.96 6.86 -4.90
CA GLU A 67 -7.16 7.37 -3.80
C GLU A 67 -8.03 7.50 -2.57
N LYS A 68 -7.69 6.87 -1.44
CA LYS A 68 -8.46 7.10 -0.22
C LYS A 68 -8.24 8.53 0.26
N LYS A 69 -9.30 9.15 0.78
CA LYS A 69 -9.23 10.49 1.37
C LYS A 69 -8.40 10.51 2.65
N GLU A 70 -8.41 9.41 3.39
CA GLU A 70 -7.62 9.27 4.62
C GLU A 70 -6.18 8.92 4.26
N LYS A 71 -5.25 9.77 4.71
CA LYS A 71 -3.82 9.49 4.62
C LYS A 71 -3.40 8.54 5.73
N VAL A 72 -2.44 7.68 5.41
CA VAL A 72 -1.89 6.72 6.36
C VAL A 72 -0.42 7.04 6.60
N LYS A 73 -0.05 7.15 7.88
CA LYS A 73 1.35 7.26 8.29
C LYS A 73 2.07 5.96 8.02
N ARG A 74 3.14 6.02 7.24
CA ARG A 74 4.00 4.87 6.92
C ARG A 74 5.46 5.24 7.10
N TRP A 75 6.26 4.25 7.48
CA TRP A 75 7.71 4.37 7.48
C TRP A 75 8.22 4.23 6.05
N VAL A 76 8.97 5.21 5.57
CA VAL A 76 9.55 5.21 4.23
C VAL A 76 11.07 5.39 4.28
N VAL A 77 11.75 4.80 3.32
CA VAL A 77 13.18 5.01 3.06
C VAL A 77 13.36 5.49 1.62
N GLU A 78 14.45 6.22 1.40
CA GLU A 78 14.85 6.68 0.09
C GLU A 78 16.11 5.90 -0.32
N ILE A 79 16.01 5.19 -1.44
CA ILE A 79 17.10 4.39 -2.02
C ILE A 79 17.22 4.83 -3.47
N ASN A 80 18.36 5.40 -3.82
CA ASN A 80 18.62 6.08 -5.08
C ASN A 80 19.53 5.29 -6.02
N SER A 81 20.16 4.22 -5.54
CA SER A 81 20.98 3.34 -6.38
C SER A 81 20.87 1.86 -5.98
N LEU A 82 21.38 0.99 -6.85
CA LEU A 82 21.45 -0.46 -6.58
C LEU A 82 22.46 -0.75 -5.45
N GLU A 83 23.56 0.00 -5.39
CA GLU A 83 24.59 -0.12 -4.36
C GLU A 83 24.03 0.26 -2.98
N GLU A 84 23.18 1.28 -2.92
CA GLU A 84 22.45 1.64 -1.71
C GLU A 84 21.50 0.52 -1.29
N LEU A 85 20.79 -0.12 -2.22
CA LEU A 85 19.90 -1.26 -1.93
C LEU A 85 20.67 -2.45 -1.35
N ILE A 86 21.80 -2.81 -1.98
CA ILE A 86 22.66 -3.92 -1.53
C ILE A 86 23.22 -3.61 -0.14
N SER A 87 23.69 -2.38 0.09
CA SER A 87 24.22 -1.95 1.38
C SER A 87 23.13 -1.93 2.46
N PHE A 88 21.91 -1.52 2.10
CA PHE A 88 20.76 -1.50 2.98
C PHE A 88 20.35 -2.91 3.42
N GLN A 89 20.32 -3.87 2.48
CA GLN A 89 20.08 -5.29 2.79
C GLN A 89 21.16 -5.85 3.71
N ALA A 90 22.44 -5.58 3.42
CA ALA A 90 23.55 -6.06 4.22
C ALA A 90 23.51 -5.53 5.67
N LYS A 91 23.10 -4.26 5.86
CA LYS A 91 23.03 -3.61 7.18
C LYS A 91 21.87 -4.14 8.04
N HIS A 92 20.70 -4.33 7.44
CA HIS A 92 19.46 -4.56 8.20
C HIS A 92 18.90 -5.99 8.12
N GLY A 93 19.50 -6.85 7.30
CA GLY A 93 19.05 -8.23 7.11
C GLY A 93 17.68 -8.27 6.43
N THR A 94 16.74 -9.05 6.97
CA THR A 94 15.45 -9.29 6.31
C THR A 94 14.45 -8.16 6.56
N ILE A 95 14.38 -7.24 5.59
CA ILE A 95 13.41 -6.14 5.55
C ILE A 95 12.55 -6.25 4.28
N THR A 96 11.26 -5.92 4.41
CA THR A 96 10.36 -5.79 3.26
C THR A 96 10.36 -4.35 2.76
N LEU A 97 10.73 -4.17 1.49
CA LEU A 97 10.57 -2.93 0.74
C LEU A 97 9.40 -3.08 -0.23
N THR A 98 8.45 -2.18 -0.16
CA THR A 98 7.34 -2.08 -1.12
C THR A 98 7.39 -0.72 -1.80
N ASP A 99 7.05 -0.66 -3.08
CA ASP A 99 6.94 0.62 -3.78
C ASP A 99 6.03 1.59 -2.98
N SER A 100 6.51 2.83 -2.81
CA SER A 100 5.73 3.88 -2.14
C SER A 100 4.72 4.56 -3.06
N THR A 101 4.85 4.32 -4.36
CA THR A 101 3.98 4.86 -5.41
C THR A 101 3.10 3.76 -6.02
N PRO A 102 1.79 3.98 -6.10
CA PRO A 102 0.93 4.50 -5.06
C PRO A 102 0.42 3.31 -4.21
N TYR A 103 0.63 3.40 -2.89
CA TYR A 103 0.55 2.30 -1.92
C TYR A 103 -0.75 1.47 -2.03
N SER A 104 -0.65 0.21 -2.48
CA SER A 104 -1.81 -0.66 -2.68
C SER A 104 -2.25 -1.37 -1.40
N GLU A 105 -3.42 -1.03 -0.86
CA GLU A 105 -4.13 -1.91 0.07
C GLU A 105 -5.06 -2.82 -0.75
N ALA A 106 -4.54 -3.93 -1.28
CA ALA A 106 -5.39 -4.98 -1.79
C ALA A 106 -6.06 -5.68 -0.60
N LYS A 107 -7.29 -5.26 -0.24
CA LYS A 107 -8.15 -6.08 0.62
C LYS A 107 -8.52 -7.34 -0.17
N LYS A 108 -7.82 -8.44 0.11
CA LYS A 108 -8.24 -9.77 -0.34
C LYS A 108 -9.57 -10.07 0.33
N GLU A 109 -10.66 -9.97 -0.41
CA GLU A 109 -11.94 -10.54 0.02
C GLU A 109 -11.73 -12.06 0.16
N ILE A 110 -11.78 -12.54 1.41
CA ILE A 110 -11.81 -13.98 1.69
C ILE A 110 -13.23 -14.43 1.41
N ILE A 111 -13.43 -15.12 0.29
CA ILE A 111 -14.65 -15.88 0.05
C ILE A 111 -14.52 -17.19 0.84
N LEU A 112 -15.25 -17.28 1.96
CA LEU A 112 -15.45 -18.56 2.64
C LEU A 112 -16.51 -19.34 1.86
N ASN A 113 -16.06 -20.32 1.06
CA ASN A 113 -16.97 -21.34 0.54
C ASN A 113 -17.23 -22.33 1.68
N GLY A 114 -18.47 -22.35 2.17
CA GLY A 114 -18.99 -23.43 3.01
C GLY A 114 -19.37 -24.65 2.17
#